data_AF-A0A7L8S8H5-F1
#
_entry.id   AF-A0A7L8S8H5-F1
#
_cell.length_a   1.000
_cell.length_b   1.000
_cell.length_c   1.000
_cell.angle_alpha   90.00
_cell.angle_beta   90.00
_cell.angle_gamma   90.00
#
_symmetry.space_group_name_H-M   'P 1'
#
loop_
_entity.id
_entity.type
_entity.pdbx_description
1 polymer ?
#
loop_
_entity_poly.entity_id
_entity_poly.type
_entity_poly.pdbx_seq_one_letter_code
_entity_poly.pdbx_strand_id
1 'polypeptide(L)'
;MASVPISELQQIPFIDTANLQGRTLSSLTFFVCGEWHMWVPVGEGLVKMKGWPAEGYYFGDAPEQESDAFLEFLDFIAQRCAWHGVVKPCQGLMDDFFNLGATVRKFDLLAEHSPALGTTARRLVITELEYLFSLCRSIFDLLQEVIAAQWDNVRLFDESISKRHLPPSFAKMCLDGLRPRSIEEIQSKFRVPEPLAAFYARRAPFFQMLRASRDRFMHGGVTLDLIFVTEKGFAIPRSMAPFGGFGVWTEEHMLPNELCSLRPAIGHLILETLRACEDYAATCQTVIRHPPPLAPGLRLFARSYFNQALSDCMKAVEHCEWWPTPPTWTSS
;
A
#
# COMPACT_ATOMS: atom_id res chain seq x y z
N MET A 1 -1.42 -21.66 6.10
CA MET A 1 -2.89 -21.46 6.06
C MET A 1 -3.54 -22.69 6.62
N ALA A 2 -4.52 -22.54 7.52
CA ALA A 2 -5.34 -23.66 7.97
C ALA A 2 -6.32 -24.03 6.85
N SER A 3 -6.48 -25.33 6.59
CA SER A 3 -7.52 -25.84 5.70
C SER A 3 -8.72 -26.20 6.56
N VAL A 4 -9.89 -25.65 6.25
CA VAL A 4 -11.13 -25.86 6.98
C VAL A 4 -12.18 -26.40 6.01
N PRO A 5 -12.95 -27.45 6.38
CA PRO A 5 -14.03 -27.96 5.54
C PRO A 5 -15.07 -26.89 5.22
N ILE A 6 -15.65 -26.93 4.01
CA ILE A 6 -16.69 -25.97 3.60
C ILE A 6 -17.91 -26.01 4.53
N SER A 7 -18.26 -27.19 5.07
CA SER A 7 -19.35 -27.34 6.04
C SER A 7 -19.15 -26.52 7.31
N GLU A 8 -17.90 -26.31 7.74
CA GLU A 8 -17.58 -25.47 8.89
C GLU A 8 -17.71 -23.99 8.54
N LEU A 9 -17.30 -23.59 7.32
CA LEU A 9 -17.45 -22.22 6.85
C LEU A 9 -18.93 -21.78 6.76
N GLN A 10 -19.85 -22.70 6.54
CA GLN A 10 -21.30 -22.43 6.53
C GLN A 10 -21.83 -21.92 7.88
N GLN A 11 -21.09 -22.10 8.97
CA GLN A 11 -21.43 -21.54 10.28
C GLN A 11 -21.22 -20.02 10.35
N ILE A 12 -20.51 -19.42 9.38
CA ILE A 12 -20.27 -17.99 9.31
C ILE A 12 -21.35 -17.35 8.43
N PRO A 13 -22.29 -16.58 9.01
CA PRO A 13 -23.46 -16.07 8.28
C PRO A 13 -23.12 -14.99 7.25
N PHE A 14 -21.90 -14.48 7.28
CA PHE A 14 -21.44 -13.35 6.47
C PHE A 14 -20.74 -13.76 5.18
N ILE A 15 -20.48 -15.06 4.98
CA ILE A 15 -19.74 -15.57 3.83
C ILE A 15 -20.68 -16.28 2.86
N ASP A 16 -20.56 -15.95 1.58
CA ASP A 16 -21.17 -16.68 0.48
C ASP A 16 -20.37 -17.96 0.15
N THR A 17 -20.59 -19.00 0.95
CA THR A 17 -19.91 -20.29 0.78
C THR A 17 -20.26 -21.00 -0.52
N ALA A 18 -21.44 -20.71 -1.10
CA ALA A 18 -21.87 -21.29 -2.37
C ALA A 18 -21.01 -20.81 -3.55
N ASN A 19 -20.42 -19.61 -3.45
CA ASN A 19 -19.60 -19.01 -4.49
C ASN A 19 -18.10 -19.01 -4.18
N LEU A 20 -17.60 -19.79 -3.22
CA LEU A 20 -16.16 -19.81 -2.89
C LEU A 20 -15.26 -20.09 -4.11
N GLN A 21 -15.63 -21.06 -4.97
CA GLN A 21 -14.94 -21.35 -6.24
C GLN A 21 -13.41 -21.49 -6.10
N GLY A 22 -12.95 -22.12 -5.02
CA GLY A 22 -11.51 -22.31 -4.73
C GLY A 22 -10.78 -21.05 -4.24
N ARG A 23 -11.51 -19.95 -3.97
CA ARG A 23 -10.98 -18.76 -3.30
C ARG A 23 -10.86 -19.00 -1.80
N THR A 24 -9.93 -18.29 -1.20
CA THR A 24 -9.60 -18.30 0.23
C THR A 24 -10.20 -17.08 0.91
N LEU A 25 -10.38 -17.15 2.22
CA LEU A 25 -10.86 -16.03 3.02
C LEU A 25 -9.67 -15.29 3.61
N SER A 26 -9.59 -13.98 3.37
CA SER A 26 -8.51 -13.14 3.90
C SER A 26 -8.64 -12.86 5.40
N SER A 27 -9.83 -13.02 5.97
CA SER A 27 -10.08 -12.86 7.41
C SER A 27 -11.27 -13.72 7.86
N LEU A 28 -11.21 -14.17 9.10
CA LEU A 28 -12.32 -14.81 9.83
C LEU A 28 -12.85 -13.91 10.96
N THR A 29 -12.54 -12.61 10.86
CA THR A 29 -12.94 -11.58 11.81
C THR A 29 -13.88 -10.61 11.13
N PHE A 30 -14.99 -10.32 11.79
CA PHE A 30 -16.07 -9.50 11.27
C PHE A 30 -16.52 -8.46 12.29
N PHE A 31 -16.89 -7.28 11.82
CA PHE A 31 -17.51 -6.22 12.62
C PHE A 31 -18.82 -5.80 11.94
N VAL A 32 -19.95 -6.20 12.50
CA VAL A 32 -21.26 -6.03 11.86
C VAL A 32 -22.25 -5.52 12.90
N CYS A 33 -23.05 -4.51 12.56
CA CYS A 33 -24.03 -3.90 13.47
C CYS A 33 -23.43 -3.47 14.83
N GLY A 34 -22.16 -3.06 14.85
CA GLY A 34 -21.47 -2.65 16.08
C GLY A 34 -20.93 -3.79 16.95
N GLU A 35 -20.97 -5.04 16.48
CA GLU A 35 -20.50 -6.21 17.24
C GLU A 35 -19.35 -6.94 16.53
N TRP A 36 -18.39 -7.44 17.32
CA TRP A 36 -17.29 -8.29 16.85
C TRP A 36 -17.71 -9.75 16.78
N HIS A 37 -17.41 -10.38 15.65
CA HIS A 37 -17.57 -11.81 15.43
C HIS A 37 -16.26 -12.40 14.91
N MET A 38 -15.65 -13.30 15.68
CA MET A 38 -14.38 -13.91 15.31
C MET A 38 -14.51 -15.43 15.33
N TRP A 39 -14.07 -16.08 14.25
CA TRP A 39 -13.96 -17.53 14.17
C TRP A 39 -12.48 -17.91 14.10
N VAL A 40 -12.08 -18.89 14.90
CA VAL A 40 -10.72 -19.40 14.94
C VAL A 40 -10.71 -20.86 14.50
N PRO A 41 -9.82 -21.26 13.59
CA PRO A 41 -9.61 -22.67 13.25
C PRO A 41 -9.07 -23.45 14.45
N VAL A 42 -9.76 -24.53 14.82
CA VAL A 42 -9.35 -25.44 15.90
C VAL A 42 -9.45 -26.88 15.39
N GLY A 43 -8.30 -27.51 15.11
CA GLY A 43 -8.26 -28.82 14.45
C GLY A 43 -8.87 -28.73 13.05
N GLU A 44 -9.91 -29.52 12.79
CA GLU A 44 -10.66 -29.50 11.53
C GLU A 44 -11.90 -28.59 11.58
N GLY A 45 -12.20 -27.96 12.72
CA GLY A 45 -13.41 -27.17 12.94
C GLY A 45 -13.17 -25.67 13.07
N LEU A 46 -14.26 -24.92 13.22
CA LEU A 46 -14.25 -23.51 13.61
C LEU A 46 -14.89 -23.31 14.99
N VAL A 47 -14.28 -22.46 15.80
CA VAL A 47 -14.88 -22.02 17.07
C VAL A 47 -15.10 -20.52 17.02
N LYS A 48 -16.33 -20.08 17.29
CA LYS A 48 -16.62 -18.66 17.50
C LYS A 48 -16.05 -18.24 18.86
N MET A 49 -15.19 -17.23 18.86
CA MET A 49 -14.54 -16.70 20.05
C MET A 49 -14.92 -15.24 20.27
N LYS A 50 -14.87 -14.82 21.54
CA LYS A 50 -14.92 -13.40 21.88
C LYS A 50 -13.50 -12.83 21.76
N GLY A 51 -13.31 -11.93 20.81
CA GLY A 51 -12.04 -11.27 20.56
C GLY A 51 -12.18 -10.21 19.47
N TRP A 52 -11.21 -9.32 19.41
CA TRP A 52 -11.11 -8.28 18.38
C TRP A 52 -9.64 -8.07 18.04
N PRO A 53 -9.32 -7.71 16.79
CA PRO A 53 -7.95 -7.47 16.39
C PRO A 53 -7.49 -6.16 17.01
N ALA A 54 -6.29 -6.17 17.59
CA ALA A 54 -5.63 -4.92 17.99
C ALA A 54 -4.98 -4.25 16.77
N GLU A 55 -4.41 -5.07 15.90
CA GLU A 55 -3.99 -4.76 14.53
C GLU A 55 -4.37 -5.94 13.65
N GLY A 56 -4.86 -5.68 12.44
CA GLY A 56 -5.26 -6.71 11.50
C GLY A 56 -6.40 -6.31 10.60
N TYR A 57 -6.84 -7.25 9.77
CA TYR A 57 -7.88 -7.05 8.78
C TYR A 57 -9.17 -7.74 9.18
N TYR A 58 -10.29 -7.08 8.92
CA TYR A 58 -11.62 -7.62 9.21
C TYR A 58 -12.63 -7.17 8.16
N PHE A 59 -13.68 -7.97 7.97
CA PHE A 59 -14.81 -7.56 7.13
C PHE A 59 -15.86 -6.84 7.98
N GLY A 60 -16.35 -5.69 7.53
CA GLY A 60 -17.42 -4.99 8.24
C GLY A 60 -18.39 -4.23 7.33
N ASP A 61 -19.55 -3.92 7.89
CA ASP A 61 -20.55 -3.03 7.26
C ASP A 61 -20.19 -1.55 7.44
N ALA A 62 -19.37 -1.25 8.45
CA ALA A 62 -18.72 0.01 8.75
C ALA A 62 -17.34 -0.24 9.38
N PRO A 63 -16.44 0.76 9.39
CA PRO A 63 -15.24 0.67 10.21
C PRO A 63 -15.61 0.71 11.70
N GLU A 64 -14.86 0.01 12.55
CA GLU A 64 -15.02 0.07 14.02
C GLU A 64 -14.44 1.35 14.60
N GLN A 65 -13.37 1.87 14.02
CA GLN A 65 -12.79 3.17 14.38
C GLN A 65 -12.70 4.08 13.16
N GLU A 66 -12.79 5.39 13.37
CA GLU A 66 -12.61 6.38 12.29
C GLU A 66 -11.24 6.25 11.60
N SER A 67 -10.22 5.78 12.34
CA SER A 67 -8.89 5.51 11.81
C SER A 67 -8.75 4.18 11.07
N ASP A 68 -9.76 3.31 11.05
CA ASP A 68 -9.66 2.06 10.31
C ASP A 68 -9.69 2.34 8.80
N ALA A 69 -8.65 1.90 8.11
CA ALA A 69 -8.44 2.26 6.72
C ALA A 69 -9.24 1.33 5.79
N PHE A 70 -9.88 1.93 4.80
CA PHE A 70 -10.47 1.22 3.66
C PHE A 70 -9.62 1.46 2.42
N LEU A 71 -9.15 0.38 1.80
CA LEU A 71 -8.40 0.38 0.55
C LEU A 71 -9.16 -0.47 -0.44
N GLU A 72 -9.66 0.13 -1.53
CA GLU A 72 -10.54 -0.56 -2.47
C GLU A 72 -9.79 -1.71 -3.14
N PHE A 73 -8.50 -1.57 -3.43
CA PHE A 73 -7.72 -2.66 -4.01
C PHE A 73 -7.57 -3.89 -3.11
N LEU A 74 -7.40 -3.72 -1.80
CA LEU A 74 -7.29 -4.85 -0.87
C LEU A 74 -8.65 -5.53 -0.69
N ASP A 75 -9.71 -4.74 -0.56
CA ASP A 75 -11.08 -5.28 -0.52
C ASP A 75 -11.40 -6.06 -1.80
N PHE A 76 -11.11 -5.47 -2.96
CA PHE A 76 -11.29 -6.12 -4.26
C PHE A 76 -10.54 -7.46 -4.35
N ILE A 77 -9.25 -7.49 -3.97
CA ILE A 77 -8.47 -8.73 -3.99
C ILE A 77 -9.06 -9.76 -3.02
N ALA A 78 -9.38 -9.37 -1.79
CA ALA A 78 -9.91 -10.27 -0.78
C ALA A 78 -11.30 -10.82 -1.14
N GLN A 79 -12.17 -9.97 -1.68
CA GLN A 79 -13.55 -10.31 -2.01
C GLN A 79 -13.65 -11.11 -3.31
N ARG A 80 -12.78 -10.85 -4.30
CA ARG A 80 -12.99 -11.32 -5.69
C ARG A 80 -11.83 -12.11 -6.25
N CYS A 81 -10.61 -11.91 -5.75
CA CYS A 81 -9.40 -12.46 -6.36
C CYS A 81 -8.54 -13.34 -5.44
N ALA A 82 -9.05 -13.73 -4.27
CA ALA A 82 -8.31 -14.46 -3.25
C ALA A 82 -8.03 -15.95 -3.57
N TRP A 83 -7.62 -16.30 -4.80
CA TRP A 83 -7.20 -17.66 -5.15
C TRP A 83 -5.89 -18.05 -4.44
N HIS A 84 -5.62 -19.36 -4.33
CA HIS A 84 -4.47 -19.88 -3.58
C HIS A 84 -3.11 -19.24 -3.97
N GLY A 85 -2.88 -18.97 -5.26
CA GLY A 85 -1.65 -18.31 -5.73
C GLY A 85 -1.52 -16.83 -5.33
N VAL A 86 -2.64 -16.17 -5.04
CA VAL A 86 -2.70 -14.74 -4.69
C VAL A 86 -2.48 -14.49 -3.21
N VAL A 87 -2.74 -15.48 -2.35
CA VAL A 87 -2.75 -15.26 -0.89
C VAL A 87 -1.42 -14.74 -0.37
N LYS A 88 -0.30 -15.37 -0.76
CA LYS A 88 1.01 -14.97 -0.26
C LYS A 88 1.39 -13.54 -0.67
N PRO A 89 1.34 -13.14 -1.95
CA PRO A 89 1.65 -11.75 -2.31
C PRO A 89 0.63 -10.76 -1.75
N CYS A 90 -0.65 -11.15 -1.60
CA CYS A 90 -1.66 -10.32 -0.93
C CYS A 90 -1.34 -10.09 0.55
N GLN A 91 -0.89 -11.13 1.28
CA GLN A 91 -0.41 -10.98 2.66
C GLN A 91 0.79 -10.05 2.75
N GLY A 92 1.73 -10.15 1.79
CA GLY A 92 2.83 -9.19 1.69
C GLY A 92 2.35 -7.75 1.51
N LEU A 93 1.35 -7.50 0.65
CA LEU A 93 0.77 -6.16 0.47
C LEU A 93 0.12 -5.65 1.75
N MET A 94 -0.56 -6.54 2.47
CA MET A 94 -1.22 -6.24 3.74
C MET A 94 -0.20 -5.86 4.82
N ASP A 95 0.87 -6.64 4.95
CA ASP A 95 1.96 -6.35 5.88
C ASP A 95 2.69 -5.05 5.50
N ASP A 96 2.95 -4.84 4.20
CA ASP A 96 3.61 -3.63 3.71
C ASP A 96 2.75 -2.37 3.95
N PHE A 97 1.41 -2.48 3.93
CA PHE A 97 0.53 -1.39 4.32
C PHE A 97 0.71 -0.98 5.79
N PHE A 98 0.75 -1.94 6.71
CA PHE A 98 1.03 -1.64 8.12
C PHE A 98 2.44 -1.07 8.31
N ASN A 99 3.42 -1.58 7.55
CA ASN A 99 4.78 -1.03 7.56
C ASN A 99 4.81 0.43 7.08
N LEU A 100 3.94 0.86 6.15
CA LEU A 100 3.86 2.27 5.75
C LEU A 100 3.43 3.14 6.95
N GLY A 101 2.39 2.73 7.68
CA GLY A 101 1.94 3.43 8.88
C GLY A 101 3.01 3.50 9.95
N ALA A 102 3.67 2.37 10.24
CA ALA A 102 4.77 2.31 11.21
C ALA A 102 5.96 3.20 10.81
N THR A 103 6.32 3.21 9.52
CA THR A 103 7.37 4.06 8.96
C THR A 103 7.07 5.55 9.16
N VAL A 104 5.84 5.97 8.85
CA VAL A 104 5.38 7.35 9.08
C VAL A 104 5.44 7.69 10.56
N ARG A 105 4.93 6.83 11.44
CA ARG A 105 4.97 7.08 12.88
C ARG A 105 6.40 7.22 13.41
N LYS A 106 7.37 6.48 12.87
CA LYS A 106 8.78 6.65 13.23
C LYS A 106 9.32 8.02 12.81
N PHE A 107 8.96 8.54 11.62
CA PHE A 107 9.33 9.91 11.26
C PHE A 107 8.76 10.93 12.26
N ASP A 108 7.51 10.75 12.70
CA ASP A 108 6.91 11.63 13.72
C ASP A 108 7.67 11.55 15.05
N LEU A 109 8.00 10.34 15.50
CA LEU A 109 8.78 10.13 16.72
C LEU A 109 10.19 10.75 16.62
N LEU A 110 10.84 10.60 15.47
CA LEU A 110 12.15 11.21 15.21
C LEU A 110 12.05 12.74 15.20
N ALA A 111 11.00 13.32 14.64
CA ALA A 111 10.78 14.76 14.65
C ALA A 111 10.54 15.27 16.08
N GLU A 112 9.69 14.59 16.83
CA GLU A 112 9.37 14.87 18.24
C GLU A 112 10.63 14.88 19.13
N HIS A 113 11.52 13.90 18.93
CA HIS A 113 12.74 13.74 19.73
C HIS A 113 13.97 14.39 19.11
N SER A 114 13.82 15.08 17.97
CA SER A 114 14.93 15.71 17.27
C SER A 114 15.73 16.73 18.11
N PRO A 115 15.14 17.51 19.06
CA PRO A 115 15.91 18.39 19.92
C PRO A 115 16.90 17.64 20.83
N ALA A 116 16.51 16.46 21.33
CA ALA A 116 17.36 15.63 22.17
C ALA A 116 18.43 14.89 21.36
N LEU A 117 18.10 14.47 20.13
CA LEU A 117 19.00 13.75 19.24
C LEU A 117 20.01 14.67 18.53
N GLY A 118 19.67 15.95 18.35
CA GLY A 118 20.45 16.92 17.60
C GLY A 118 20.74 16.43 16.18
N THR A 119 22.01 16.55 15.76
CA THR A 119 22.44 16.16 14.41
C THR A 119 22.36 14.66 14.14
N THR A 120 22.26 13.81 15.16
CA THR A 120 22.16 12.35 14.98
C THR A 120 20.82 11.93 14.37
N ALA A 121 19.75 12.70 14.58
CA ALA A 121 18.43 12.47 14.02
C ALA A 121 18.47 12.37 12.48
N ARG A 122 19.34 13.15 11.82
CA ARG A 122 19.54 13.11 10.36
C ARG A 122 19.83 11.69 9.87
N ARG A 123 20.74 10.96 10.51
CA ARG A 123 21.12 9.62 10.03
C ARG A 123 19.96 8.64 10.15
N LEU A 124 19.18 8.73 11.22
CA LEU A 124 17.99 7.91 11.44
C LEU A 124 16.90 8.19 10.39
N VAL A 125 16.69 9.46 10.05
CA VAL A 125 15.76 9.86 8.99
C VAL A 125 16.21 9.34 7.63
N ILE A 126 17.51 9.41 7.31
CA ILE A 126 18.05 8.86 6.06
C ILE A 126 17.74 7.36 5.96
N THR A 127 18.06 6.57 6.99
CA THR A 127 17.82 5.12 6.96
C THR A 127 16.34 4.78 6.86
N GLU A 128 15.47 5.54 7.52
CA GLU A 128 14.02 5.32 7.43
C GLU A 128 13.47 5.71 6.06
N LEU A 129 14.03 6.75 5.43
CA LEU A 129 13.69 7.13 4.06
C LEU A 129 14.12 6.04 3.06
N GLU A 130 15.30 5.45 3.22
CA GLU A 130 15.75 4.30 2.42
C GLU A 130 14.79 3.10 2.55
N TYR A 131 14.33 2.83 3.77
CA TYR A 131 13.34 1.80 4.02
C TYR A 131 12.00 2.12 3.34
N LEU A 132 11.52 3.37 3.43
CA LEU A 132 10.29 3.81 2.75
C LEU A 132 10.36 3.60 1.23
N PHE A 133 11.47 3.98 0.58
CA PHE A 133 11.63 3.75 -0.87
C PHE A 133 11.62 2.26 -1.22
N SER A 134 12.23 1.43 -0.36
CA SER A 134 12.23 -0.02 -0.53
C SER A 134 10.82 -0.60 -0.37
N LEU A 135 10.06 -0.09 0.60
CA LEU A 135 8.68 -0.49 0.89
C LEU A 135 7.73 -0.11 -0.25
N CYS A 136 7.77 1.15 -0.71
CA CYS A 136 6.97 1.58 -1.87
C CYS A 136 7.26 0.72 -3.11
N ARG A 137 8.54 0.41 -3.38
CA ARG A 137 8.91 -0.47 -4.50
C ARG A 137 8.45 -1.90 -4.30
N SER A 138 8.53 -2.44 -3.07
CA SER A 138 8.05 -3.77 -2.70
C SER A 138 6.57 -3.93 -3.05
N ILE A 139 5.75 -2.95 -2.70
CA ILE A 139 4.31 -2.92 -3.01
C ILE A 139 4.05 -3.07 -4.53
N PHE A 140 4.82 -2.41 -5.40
CA PHE A 140 4.67 -2.58 -6.84
C PHE A 140 4.96 -4.01 -7.33
N ASP A 141 6.02 -4.63 -6.81
CA ASP A 141 6.34 -6.01 -7.21
C ASP A 141 5.34 -7.02 -6.61
N LEU A 142 4.91 -6.85 -5.36
CA LEU A 142 3.87 -7.68 -4.76
C LEU A 142 2.53 -7.52 -5.48
N LEU A 143 2.18 -6.30 -5.89
CA LEU A 143 1.01 -6.04 -6.74
C LEU A 143 1.14 -6.80 -8.06
N GLN A 144 2.32 -6.80 -8.69
CA GLN A 144 2.55 -7.60 -9.89
C GLN A 144 2.43 -9.10 -9.65
N GLU A 145 2.92 -9.60 -8.51
CA GLU A 145 2.76 -11.01 -8.16
C GLU A 145 1.29 -11.38 -8.00
N VAL A 146 0.47 -10.53 -7.38
CA VAL A 146 -0.99 -10.68 -7.34
C VAL A 146 -1.56 -10.71 -8.76
N ILE A 147 -1.19 -9.75 -9.61
CA ILE A 147 -1.67 -9.66 -10.99
C ILE A 147 -1.36 -10.93 -11.78
N ALA A 148 -0.10 -11.37 -11.74
CA ALA A 148 0.35 -12.56 -12.45
C ALA A 148 -0.35 -13.82 -11.93
N ALA A 149 -0.50 -13.97 -10.61
CA ALA A 149 -1.13 -15.13 -10.00
C ALA A 149 -2.63 -15.23 -10.31
N GLN A 150 -3.36 -14.11 -10.36
CA GLN A 150 -4.78 -14.13 -10.73
C GLN A 150 -4.98 -14.28 -12.25
N TRP A 151 -4.03 -13.79 -13.07
CA TRP A 151 -4.21 -13.64 -14.50
C TRP A 151 -4.59 -14.93 -15.20
N ASP A 152 -4.05 -16.06 -14.75
CA ASP A 152 -4.33 -17.36 -15.35
C ASP A 152 -5.77 -17.84 -15.06
N ASN A 153 -6.34 -17.44 -13.92
CA ASN A 153 -7.66 -17.88 -13.43
C ASN A 153 -8.83 -17.01 -13.91
N VAL A 154 -8.56 -15.75 -14.30
CA VAL A 154 -9.61 -14.79 -14.66
C VAL A 154 -10.14 -14.95 -16.09
N ARG A 155 -11.40 -14.60 -16.31
CA ARG A 155 -11.99 -14.49 -17.66
C ARG A 155 -12.05 -13.02 -18.06
N LEU A 156 -11.62 -12.71 -19.29
CA LEU A 156 -11.68 -11.35 -19.80
C LEU A 156 -13.09 -11.03 -20.33
N PHE A 157 -13.46 -9.75 -20.35
CA PHE A 157 -14.67 -9.33 -21.06
C PHE A 157 -14.53 -9.55 -22.57
N ASP A 158 -13.35 -9.22 -23.12
CA ASP A 158 -12.95 -9.50 -24.49
C ASP A 158 -12.32 -10.89 -24.59
N GLU A 159 -13.09 -11.86 -25.08
CA GLU A 159 -12.66 -13.25 -25.25
C GLU A 159 -11.77 -13.47 -26.49
N SER A 160 -11.58 -12.46 -27.34
CA SER A 160 -10.68 -12.56 -28.50
C SER A 160 -9.19 -12.55 -28.09
N ILE A 161 -8.89 -12.07 -26.89
CA ILE A 161 -7.53 -11.96 -26.37
C ILE A 161 -7.04 -13.33 -25.87
N SER A 162 -6.06 -13.89 -26.59
CA SER A 162 -5.32 -15.07 -26.15
C SER A 162 -4.31 -14.70 -25.07
N LYS A 163 -4.68 -14.93 -23.79
CA LYS A 163 -3.84 -14.66 -22.61
C LYS A 163 -2.48 -15.36 -22.70
N ARG A 164 -1.42 -14.65 -22.30
CA ARG A 164 -0.11 -15.23 -21.97
C ARG A 164 0.12 -15.17 -20.47
N HIS A 165 0.92 -16.08 -19.94
CA HIS A 165 1.39 -15.99 -18.57
C HIS A 165 2.19 -14.69 -18.37
N LEU A 166 1.87 -13.96 -17.31
CA LEU A 166 2.51 -12.67 -17.03
C LEU A 166 3.76 -12.88 -16.16
N PRO A 167 4.84 -12.11 -16.37
CA PRO A 167 5.99 -12.12 -15.48
C PRO A 167 5.61 -11.61 -14.08
N PRO A 168 6.24 -12.13 -13.01
CA PRO A 168 5.92 -11.75 -11.63
C PRO A 168 6.56 -10.43 -11.16
N SER A 169 7.33 -9.73 -12.00
CA SER A 169 7.98 -8.45 -11.61
C SER A 169 7.42 -7.29 -12.39
N PHE A 170 7.09 -6.20 -11.68
CA PHE A 170 6.49 -5.01 -12.28
C PHE A 170 7.44 -4.41 -13.33
N ALA A 171 8.74 -4.39 -13.02
CA ALA A 171 9.79 -3.96 -13.95
C ALA A 171 9.77 -4.76 -15.26
N LYS A 172 9.54 -6.07 -15.21
CA LYS A 172 9.51 -6.92 -16.41
C LYS A 172 8.32 -6.57 -17.30
N MET A 173 7.20 -6.12 -16.73
CA MET A 173 6.04 -5.64 -17.48
C MET A 173 6.32 -4.29 -18.13
N CYS A 174 6.71 -3.29 -17.34
CA CYS A 174 6.66 -1.91 -17.77
C CYS A 174 7.99 -1.33 -18.30
N LEU A 175 9.13 -2.02 -18.10
CA LEU A 175 10.44 -1.51 -18.50
C LEU A 175 11.16 -2.40 -19.52
N ASP A 176 11.77 -1.76 -20.51
CA ASP A 176 12.76 -2.32 -21.42
C ASP A 176 14.16 -1.82 -21.04
N GLY A 177 14.85 -2.60 -20.19
CA GLY A 177 16.05 -2.12 -19.50
C GLY A 177 15.71 -0.98 -18.54
N LEU A 178 16.16 0.23 -18.86
CA LEU A 178 15.84 1.47 -18.13
C LEU A 178 14.78 2.33 -18.84
N ARG A 179 14.22 1.89 -19.96
CA ARG A 179 13.24 2.67 -20.72
C ARG A 179 11.81 2.21 -20.38
N PRO A 180 10.89 3.10 -19.98
CA PRO A 180 9.47 2.78 -19.93
C PRO A 180 8.93 2.32 -21.28
N ARG A 181 8.15 1.24 -21.29
CA ARG A 181 7.45 0.76 -22.49
C ARG A 181 6.23 1.61 -22.80
N SER A 182 5.90 1.73 -24.09
CA SER A 182 4.63 2.29 -24.54
C SER A 182 3.47 1.30 -24.32
N ILE A 183 2.24 1.79 -24.46
CA ILE A 183 1.02 0.97 -24.35
C ILE A 183 1.07 -0.16 -25.39
N GLU A 184 1.39 0.17 -26.63
CA GLU A 184 1.43 -0.75 -27.78
C GLU A 184 2.50 -1.84 -27.57
N GLU A 185 3.67 -1.46 -27.04
CA GLU A 185 4.74 -2.40 -26.71
C GLU A 185 4.29 -3.42 -25.66
N ILE A 186 3.58 -2.96 -24.61
CA ILE A 186 3.08 -3.81 -23.53
C ILE A 186 1.99 -4.75 -24.05
N GLN A 187 1.01 -4.24 -24.80
CA GLN A 187 -0.07 -5.05 -25.37
C GLN A 187 0.47 -6.13 -26.30
N SER A 188 1.34 -5.76 -27.24
CA SER A 188 1.89 -6.69 -28.22
C SER A 188 2.73 -7.79 -27.55
N LYS A 189 3.56 -7.42 -26.58
CA LYS A 189 4.45 -8.36 -25.89
C LYS A 189 3.71 -9.31 -24.97
N PHE A 190 2.81 -8.80 -24.13
CA PHE A 190 2.18 -9.56 -23.04
C PHE A 190 0.76 -10.03 -23.36
N ARG A 191 0.17 -9.59 -24.49
CA ARG A 191 -1.21 -9.90 -24.89
C ARG A 191 -2.22 -9.55 -23.78
N VAL A 192 -2.10 -8.34 -23.27
CA VAL A 192 -3.03 -7.77 -22.29
C VAL A 192 -3.97 -6.76 -22.96
N PRO A 193 -5.20 -6.57 -22.45
CA PRO A 193 -6.11 -5.51 -22.89
C PRO A 193 -5.46 -4.12 -22.80
N GLU A 194 -5.92 -3.19 -23.65
CA GLU A 194 -5.44 -1.80 -23.68
C GLU A 194 -5.50 -1.14 -22.30
N PRO A 195 -6.60 -1.23 -21.52
CA PRO A 195 -6.66 -0.53 -20.24
C PRO A 195 -5.59 -0.99 -19.26
N LEU A 196 -5.28 -2.30 -19.27
CA LEU A 196 -4.23 -2.88 -18.42
C LEU A 196 -2.84 -2.47 -18.91
N ALA A 197 -2.61 -2.38 -20.22
CA ALA A 197 -1.35 -1.85 -20.75
C ALA A 197 -1.16 -0.36 -20.41
N ALA A 198 -2.21 0.44 -20.52
CA ALA A 198 -2.21 1.85 -20.17
C ALA A 198 -1.89 2.08 -18.69
N PHE A 199 -2.43 1.24 -17.79
CA PHE A 199 -2.05 1.22 -16.38
C PHE A 199 -0.52 1.09 -16.20
N TYR A 200 0.10 0.07 -16.79
CA TYR A 200 1.55 -0.12 -16.66
C TYR A 200 2.35 1.06 -17.23
N ALA A 201 1.97 1.56 -18.41
CA ALA A 201 2.65 2.67 -19.06
C ALA A 201 2.58 3.95 -18.20
N ARG A 202 1.41 4.27 -17.62
CA ARG A 202 1.22 5.42 -16.73
C ARG A 202 2.03 5.31 -15.45
N ARG A 203 2.16 4.11 -14.87
CA ARG A 203 2.84 3.89 -13.58
C ARG A 203 4.35 3.65 -13.70
N ALA A 204 4.84 3.33 -14.91
CA ALA A 204 6.26 3.07 -15.16
C ALA A 204 7.22 4.19 -14.71
N PRO A 205 6.93 5.49 -14.96
CA PRO A 205 7.87 6.57 -14.58
C PRO A 205 8.07 6.67 -13.07
N PHE A 206 6.99 6.60 -12.28
CA PHE A 206 7.06 6.65 -10.83
C PHE A 206 7.79 5.42 -10.26
N PHE A 207 7.46 4.21 -10.76
CA PHE A 207 8.16 2.99 -10.37
C PHE A 207 9.67 3.05 -10.70
N GLN A 208 10.03 3.58 -11.87
CA GLN A 208 11.42 3.78 -12.25
C GLN A 208 12.14 4.75 -11.31
N MET A 209 11.48 5.85 -10.92
CA MET A 209 12.00 6.79 -9.94
C MET A 209 12.28 6.10 -8.60
N LEU A 210 11.36 5.28 -8.09
CA LEU A 210 11.56 4.52 -6.85
C LEU A 210 12.79 3.61 -6.96
N ARG A 211 12.90 2.85 -8.05
CA ARG A 211 14.02 1.93 -8.30
C ARG A 211 15.36 2.66 -8.39
N ALA A 212 15.43 3.73 -9.17
CA ALA A 212 16.64 4.54 -9.30
C ALA A 212 17.04 5.23 -7.99
N SER A 213 16.07 5.59 -7.14
CA SER A 213 16.34 6.20 -5.84
C SER A 213 16.88 5.17 -4.84
N ARG A 214 16.27 3.98 -4.78
CA ARG A 214 16.79 2.85 -3.98
C ARG A 214 18.23 2.50 -4.36
N ASP A 215 18.51 2.34 -5.65
CA ASP A 215 19.86 1.99 -6.12
C ASP A 215 20.86 3.10 -5.77
N ARG A 216 20.45 4.38 -5.82
CA ARG A 216 21.29 5.51 -5.39
C ARG A 216 21.59 5.49 -3.88
N PHE A 217 20.61 5.17 -3.04
CA PHE A 217 20.83 5.07 -1.60
C PHE A 217 21.71 3.87 -1.22
N MET A 218 21.45 2.70 -1.83
CA MET A 218 22.19 1.46 -1.55
C MET A 218 23.65 1.49 -2.03
N HIS A 219 23.95 2.25 -3.09
CA HIS A 219 25.30 2.28 -3.69
C HIS A 219 26.12 3.53 -3.34
N GLY A 220 25.68 4.35 -2.38
CA GLY A 220 26.53 5.32 -1.65
C GLY A 220 27.11 6.50 -2.44
N GLY A 221 26.72 6.70 -3.70
CA GLY A 221 27.36 7.70 -4.58
C GLY A 221 26.72 9.10 -4.59
N VAL A 222 25.46 9.23 -4.17
CA VAL A 222 24.75 10.54 -4.12
C VAL A 222 24.21 10.73 -2.72
N THR A 223 24.71 11.75 -2.08
CA THR A 223 24.49 12.04 -0.68
C THR A 223 23.09 12.60 -0.45
N LEU A 224 22.23 11.86 0.28
CA LEU A 224 21.14 12.46 1.09
C LEU A 224 21.72 13.33 2.23
N ASP A 225 22.83 14.01 2.00
CA ASP A 225 23.54 14.72 3.05
C ASP A 225 22.85 16.01 3.48
N LEU A 226 21.78 16.38 2.78
CA LEU A 226 21.08 17.64 2.95
C LEU A 226 19.70 17.44 3.58
N ILE A 227 19.55 16.47 4.50
CA ILE A 227 18.42 16.49 5.43
C ILE A 227 18.79 17.40 6.60
N PHE A 228 18.10 18.52 6.70
CA PHE A 228 18.26 19.50 7.77
C PHE A 228 17.32 19.17 8.93
N VAL A 229 17.83 19.25 10.15
CA VAL A 229 17.04 19.18 11.37
C VAL A 229 16.71 20.62 11.77
N THR A 230 15.43 20.96 11.80
CA THR A 230 14.92 22.31 12.10
C THR A 230 13.93 22.26 13.26
N GLU A 231 13.58 23.42 13.81
CA GLU A 231 12.55 23.53 14.85
C GLU A 231 11.16 23.08 14.38
N LYS A 232 10.91 23.08 13.05
CA LYS A 232 9.64 22.61 12.44
C LYS A 232 9.68 21.14 12.01
N GLY A 233 10.76 20.42 12.33
CA GLY A 233 11.02 19.05 11.89
C GLY A 233 12.07 18.97 10.78
N PHE A 234 11.95 17.97 9.90
CA PHE A 234 12.95 17.67 8.89
C PHE A 234 12.72 18.44 7.58
N ALA A 235 13.79 19.01 7.04
CA ALA A 235 13.73 19.79 5.81
C ALA A 235 14.75 19.32 4.76
N ILE A 236 14.42 19.53 3.50
CA ILE A 236 15.29 19.24 2.35
C ILE A 236 15.30 20.43 1.37
N PRO A 237 16.36 20.61 0.57
CA PRO A 237 16.34 21.60 -0.51
C PRO A 237 15.22 21.33 -1.51
N ARG A 238 14.52 22.37 -1.96
CA ARG A 238 13.44 22.25 -2.96
C ARG A 238 13.86 21.49 -4.23
N SER A 239 15.10 21.67 -4.67
CA SER A 239 15.65 21.05 -5.88
C SER A 239 16.20 19.63 -5.67
N MET A 240 16.14 19.10 -4.44
CA MET A 240 16.72 17.79 -4.11
C MET A 240 15.99 16.67 -4.86
N ALA A 241 16.72 15.93 -5.70
CA ALA A 241 16.17 14.76 -6.37
C ALA A 241 16.01 13.58 -5.37
N PRO A 242 14.94 12.76 -5.49
CA PRO A 242 13.86 12.85 -6.48
C PRO A 242 12.75 13.85 -6.12
N PHE A 243 12.74 14.39 -4.90
CA PHE A 243 11.63 15.13 -4.32
C PHE A 243 11.26 16.42 -5.07
N GLY A 244 12.22 17.11 -5.68
CA GLY A 244 11.99 18.34 -6.44
C GLY A 244 11.01 18.21 -7.60
N GLY A 245 10.79 16.99 -8.10
CA GLY A 245 9.81 16.71 -9.15
C GLY A 245 8.39 16.45 -8.66
N PHE A 246 8.13 16.40 -7.35
CA PHE A 246 6.82 15.98 -6.83
C PHE A 246 5.77 17.09 -6.86
N GLY A 247 6.19 18.36 -6.89
CA GLY A 247 5.26 19.49 -6.94
C GLY A 247 4.39 19.65 -5.68
N VAL A 248 4.86 19.15 -4.53
CA VAL A 248 4.09 19.09 -3.27
C VAL A 248 4.28 20.33 -2.37
N TRP A 249 5.19 21.23 -2.73
CA TRP A 249 5.51 22.41 -1.92
C TRP A 249 5.01 23.68 -2.59
N THR A 250 4.41 24.54 -1.77
CA THR A 250 4.01 25.90 -2.14
C THR A 250 4.98 26.91 -1.55
N GLU A 251 5.11 28.09 -2.18
CA GLU A 251 6.09 29.10 -1.75
C GLU A 251 5.84 29.61 -0.33
N GLU A 252 4.58 29.69 0.08
CA GLU A 252 4.14 30.13 1.41
C GLU A 252 4.67 29.24 2.55
N HIS A 253 4.92 27.96 2.28
CA HIS A 253 5.29 26.97 3.30
C HIS A 253 6.79 26.66 3.33
N MET A 254 7.59 27.36 2.51
CA MET A 254 9.05 27.22 2.48
C MET A 254 9.72 28.05 3.57
N LEU A 255 10.89 27.58 4.02
CA LEU A 255 11.79 28.39 4.82
C LEU A 255 12.56 29.39 3.92
N PRO A 256 13.08 30.51 4.47
CA PRO A 256 13.74 31.56 3.68
C PRO A 256 14.95 31.12 2.85
N ASN A 257 15.53 29.96 3.14
CA ASN A 257 16.69 29.38 2.47
C ASN A 257 16.32 28.27 1.46
N GLU A 258 15.11 28.32 0.92
CA GLU A 258 14.58 27.34 -0.04
C GLU A 258 14.52 25.89 0.50
N LEU A 259 14.45 25.76 1.82
CA LEU A 259 14.19 24.48 2.47
C LEU A 259 12.70 24.22 2.60
N CYS A 260 12.31 23.00 2.23
CA CYS A 260 10.94 22.53 2.26
C CYS A 260 10.78 21.38 3.26
N SER A 261 9.59 21.23 3.82
CA SER A 261 9.24 20.11 4.70
C SER A 261 9.45 18.77 3.99
N LEU A 262 10.09 17.80 4.64
CA LEU A 262 10.19 16.43 4.13
C LEU A 262 8.85 15.68 4.24
N ARG A 263 7.94 16.08 5.13
CA ARG A 263 6.68 15.39 5.44
C ARG A 263 5.74 15.26 4.23
N PRO A 264 5.45 16.32 3.44
CA PRO A 264 4.64 16.21 2.22
C PRO A 264 5.28 15.31 1.16
N ALA A 265 6.62 15.28 1.09
CA ALA A 265 7.32 14.43 0.13
C ALA A 265 7.23 12.94 0.51
N ILE A 266 7.30 12.60 1.80
CA ILE A 266 7.01 11.27 2.32
C ILE A 266 5.56 10.88 1.98
N GLY A 267 4.60 11.75 2.30
CA GLY A 267 3.19 11.51 2.01
C GLY A 267 2.93 11.28 0.52
N HIS A 268 3.60 12.01 -0.36
CA HIS A 268 3.48 11.83 -1.81
C HIS A 268 3.99 10.47 -2.29
N LEU A 269 5.12 9.99 -1.78
CA LEU A 269 5.63 8.65 -2.11
C LEU A 269 4.61 7.55 -1.79
N ILE A 270 4.03 7.65 -0.59
CA ILE A 270 3.02 6.71 -0.10
C ILE A 270 1.75 6.82 -0.95
N LEU A 271 1.25 8.03 -1.15
CA LEU A 271 0.02 8.30 -1.88
C LEU A 271 0.11 7.82 -3.33
N GLU A 272 1.20 8.10 -4.05
CA GLU A 272 1.37 7.64 -5.43
C GLU A 272 1.52 6.11 -5.51
N THR A 273 2.10 5.47 -4.49
CA THR A 273 2.17 4.00 -4.40
C THR A 273 0.78 3.40 -4.20
N LEU A 274 -0.01 3.92 -3.26
CA LEU A 274 -1.37 3.42 -3.00
C LEU A 274 -2.30 3.74 -4.18
N ARG A 275 -2.19 4.91 -4.82
CA ARG A 275 -2.91 5.27 -6.05
C ARG A 275 -2.63 4.29 -7.19
N ALA A 276 -1.41 3.75 -7.29
CA ALA A 276 -1.13 2.71 -8.28
C ALA A 276 -1.90 1.41 -7.98
N CYS A 277 -2.06 1.06 -6.71
CA CYS A 277 -2.85 -0.10 -6.31
C CYS A 277 -4.35 0.10 -6.59
N GLU A 278 -4.89 1.30 -6.32
CA GLU A 278 -6.29 1.63 -6.61
C GLU A 278 -6.57 1.71 -8.12
N ASP A 279 -5.67 2.32 -8.90
CA ASP A 279 -5.75 2.37 -10.37
C ASP A 279 -5.76 0.96 -10.97
N TYR A 280 -4.96 0.04 -10.40
CA TYR A 280 -5.01 -1.36 -10.78
C TYR A 280 -6.39 -1.99 -10.51
N ALA A 281 -6.94 -1.82 -9.30
CA ALA A 281 -8.23 -2.40 -8.95
C ALA A 281 -9.36 -1.90 -9.87
N ALA A 282 -9.40 -0.58 -10.10
CA ALA A 282 -10.32 0.05 -11.05
C ALA A 282 -10.12 -0.50 -12.47
N THR A 283 -8.87 -0.60 -12.94
CA THR A 283 -8.55 -1.12 -14.28
C THR A 283 -9.00 -2.57 -14.42
N CYS A 284 -8.74 -3.44 -13.44
CA CYS A 284 -9.13 -4.84 -13.48
C CYS A 284 -10.64 -5.05 -13.47
N GLN A 285 -11.40 -4.18 -12.81
CA GLN A 285 -12.86 -4.24 -12.84
C GLN A 285 -13.44 -3.93 -14.23
N THR A 286 -12.72 -3.22 -15.11
CA THR A 286 -13.17 -2.94 -16.48
C THR A 286 -12.78 -4.00 -17.50
N VAL A 287 -11.76 -4.82 -17.20
CA VAL A 287 -11.22 -5.80 -18.17
C VAL A 287 -11.53 -7.26 -17.85
N ILE A 288 -11.83 -7.57 -16.59
CA ILE A 288 -12.01 -8.94 -16.10
C ILE A 288 -13.45 -9.14 -15.58
N ARG A 289 -14.02 -10.30 -15.92
CA ARG A 289 -15.24 -10.83 -15.30
C ARG A 289 -14.89 -11.45 -13.95
N HIS A 290 -15.33 -10.81 -12.88
CA HIS A 290 -15.07 -11.26 -11.51
C HIS A 290 -16.23 -12.07 -10.95
N PRO A 291 -15.96 -13.07 -10.10
CA PRO A 291 -17.00 -13.71 -9.30
C PRO A 291 -17.65 -12.70 -8.32
N PRO A 292 -18.82 -13.02 -7.76
CA PRO A 292 -19.44 -12.22 -6.70
C PRO A 292 -18.53 -12.12 -5.46
N PRO A 293 -18.71 -11.09 -4.62
CA PRO A 293 -17.94 -10.92 -3.38
C PRO A 293 -18.11 -12.13 -2.45
N LEU A 294 -17.05 -12.49 -1.72
CA LEU A 294 -17.07 -13.57 -0.74
C LEU A 294 -17.86 -13.22 0.53
N ALA A 295 -17.87 -11.96 0.93
CA ALA A 295 -18.66 -11.44 2.03
C ALA A 295 -19.57 -10.30 1.52
N PRO A 296 -20.71 -10.62 0.89
CA PRO A 296 -21.61 -9.63 0.31
C PRO A 296 -22.09 -8.60 1.33
N GLY A 297 -22.07 -7.32 0.96
CA GLY A 297 -22.49 -6.22 1.82
C GLY A 297 -21.43 -5.75 2.84
N LEU A 298 -20.32 -6.48 2.97
CA LEU A 298 -19.20 -6.10 3.83
C LEU A 298 -18.02 -5.59 3.02
N ARG A 299 -17.13 -4.84 3.68
CA ARG A 299 -15.87 -4.33 3.15
C ARG A 299 -14.72 -4.78 4.03
N LEU A 300 -13.55 -5.02 3.44
CA LEU A 300 -12.33 -5.29 4.18
C LEU A 300 -11.73 -3.98 4.70
N PHE A 301 -11.64 -3.86 6.02
CA PHE A 301 -10.97 -2.77 6.71
C PHE A 301 -9.65 -3.23 7.30
N ALA A 302 -8.69 -2.30 7.35
CA ALA A 302 -7.38 -2.49 7.99
C ALA A 302 -7.35 -1.68 9.28
N ARG A 303 -7.28 -2.36 10.42
CA ARG A 303 -7.07 -1.74 11.73
C ARG A 303 -5.60 -1.75 12.08
N SER A 304 -5.04 -0.60 12.47
CA SER A 304 -3.67 -0.49 12.97
C SER A 304 -3.54 0.68 13.92
N TYR A 305 -2.56 0.58 14.83
CA TYR A 305 -2.16 1.66 15.72
C TYR A 305 -1.62 2.90 14.99
N PHE A 306 -1.21 2.75 13.72
CA PHE A 306 -0.51 3.80 12.98
C PHE A 306 -1.28 4.34 11.77
N ASN A 307 -2.52 3.93 11.56
CA ASN A 307 -3.34 4.47 10.47
C ASN A 307 -3.58 5.97 10.60
N GLN A 308 -3.72 6.48 11.83
CA GLN A 308 -3.88 7.92 12.05
C GLN A 308 -2.65 8.70 11.57
N ALA A 309 -1.44 8.23 11.90
CA ALA A 309 -0.20 8.84 11.44
C ALA A 309 -0.12 8.83 9.90
N LEU A 310 -0.51 7.72 9.27
CA LEU A 310 -0.59 7.62 7.82
C LEU A 310 -1.58 8.63 7.22
N SER A 311 -2.78 8.74 7.79
CA SER A 311 -3.81 9.71 7.37
C SER A 311 -3.32 11.15 7.48
N ASP A 312 -2.70 11.50 8.60
CA ASP A 312 -2.18 12.85 8.82
C ASP A 312 -1.01 13.18 7.89
N CYS A 313 -0.17 12.18 7.55
CA CYS A 313 0.88 12.34 6.55
C CYS A 313 0.31 12.57 5.14
N MET A 314 -0.82 11.95 4.80
CA MET A 314 -1.51 12.22 3.54
C MET A 314 -2.10 13.63 3.49
N LYS A 315 -2.74 14.10 4.58
CA LYS A 315 -3.22 15.49 4.69
C LYS A 315 -2.10 16.51 4.55
N ALA A 316 -0.91 16.19 5.06
CA ALA A 316 0.27 17.04 4.90
C ALA A 316 0.67 17.26 3.42
N VAL A 317 0.32 16.35 2.51
CA VAL A 317 0.53 16.56 1.06
C VAL A 317 -0.38 17.66 0.53
N GLU A 318 -1.64 17.70 0.97
CA GLU A 318 -2.66 18.65 0.49
C GLU A 318 -2.40 20.06 1.01
N HIS A 319 -1.93 20.17 2.26
CA HIS A 319 -1.76 21.44 2.97
C HIS A 319 -0.28 21.85 3.14
N CYS A 320 0.65 21.08 2.57
CA CYS A 320 2.10 21.32 2.71
C CYS A 320 2.54 21.44 4.19
N GLU A 321 1.97 20.61 5.07
CA GLU A 321 2.18 20.74 6.52
C GLU A 321 3.59 20.33 6.95
N TRP A 322 4.09 21.05 7.97
CA TRP A 322 5.25 20.66 8.75
C TRP A 322 4.86 19.64 9.83
N TRP A 323 5.84 19.13 10.58
CA TRP A 323 5.51 18.36 11.79
C TRP A 323 4.87 19.27 12.83
N PRO A 324 3.90 18.79 13.62
CA PRO A 324 3.37 19.55 14.74
C PRO A 324 4.50 19.88 15.70
N THR A 325 4.49 21.10 16.25
CA THR A 325 5.46 21.50 17.27
C THR A 325 5.33 20.55 18.46
N PRO A 326 6.41 19.86 18.88
CA PRO A 326 6.33 18.97 20.03
C PRO A 326 5.89 19.78 21.26
N PRO A 327 5.04 19.22 22.13
CA PRO A 327 4.69 19.88 23.38
C PRO A 327 5.99 20.16 24.16
N THR A 328 6.10 21.36 24.70
CA THR A 328 7.22 21.73 25.57
C THR A 328 7.16 20.86 26.82
N TRP A 329 7.96 19.79 26.85
CA TRP A 329 8.17 19.00 28.05
C TRP A 329 8.84 19.89 29.09
N THR A 330 8.05 20.46 29.98
CA THR A 330 8.56 21.13 31.18
C THR A 330 9.11 20.03 32.06
N SER A 331 10.44 19.90 32.08
CA SER A 331 11.16 19.08 33.05
C SER A 331 10.72 19.51 34.45
N SER A 332 9.96 18.67 35.14
CA SER A 332 9.61 18.84 36.55
C SER A 332 10.73 18.32 37.43
#